data_AF-A0A653LMP4-F1
#
_entry.id   AF-A0A653LMP4-F1
#
_cell.length_a   1.000
_cell.length_b   1.000
_cell.length_c   1.000
_cell.angle_alpha   90.00
_cell.angle_beta   90.00
_cell.angle_gamma   90.00
#
_symmetry.space_group_name_H-M   'P 1'
#
loop_
_entity.id
_entity.type
_entity.pdbx_description
1 polymer ?
#
loop_
_entity_poly.entity_id
_entity_poly.type
_entity_poly.pdbx_seq_one_letter_code
_entity_poly.pdbx_strand_id
1 'polypeptide(L)'
;MSNAVATRGDTALTIHPGQTEFNEAQVATLAQLGMDRANRGDLAVFFHQAVRTGLDPFARQIYMIERQGKQTIQTGIDGFRLIARRAVNNSRETFGYEDTLWCGPDGQWTDVWLSKDQPAAAKVTVVRNGERFPAVALFDEYAGRKRDGGLMQMWATKGALMLAKCAEALALRKAFPQDLSGLYTSDEMQQADYQGPSGPARPDAPASQGGGSRIAQARQRAQSQGKAPSAPSPAQAAEPEAPADEPSEPMCDRDLWNHISKALDGLDVTTPDDKLAAVSDMLGRRITRGGEMTAAEAHGVLSKLDPTVGQDDAVEAEIVDEADAA
;
A
#
# COMPACT_ATOMS: atom_id res chain seq x y z
N MET A 1 -42.04 12.13 3.29
CA MET A 1 -41.85 10.77 2.75
C MET A 1 -40.78 10.09 3.58
N SER A 2 -41.10 8.94 4.18
CA SER A 2 -40.21 8.24 5.10
C SER A 2 -39.11 7.55 4.29
N ASN A 3 -37.85 7.99 4.43
CA ASN A 3 -36.72 7.25 3.89
C ASN A 3 -36.57 5.98 4.73
N ALA A 4 -37.07 4.86 4.21
CA ALA A 4 -36.71 3.54 4.70
C ALA A 4 -35.18 3.39 4.53
N VAL A 5 -34.46 3.59 5.62
CA VAL A 5 -33.07 3.15 5.73
C VAL A 5 -33.10 1.65 5.49
N ALA A 6 -32.48 1.19 4.40
CA ALA A 6 -32.25 -0.23 4.18
C ALA A 6 -31.61 -0.80 5.45
N THR A 7 -32.32 -1.67 6.15
CA THR A 7 -31.79 -2.39 7.31
C THR A 7 -30.62 -3.23 6.82
N ARG A 8 -29.40 -2.73 7.04
CA ARG A 8 -28.20 -3.53 6.88
C ARG A 8 -28.34 -4.72 7.80
N GLY A 9 -28.14 -5.93 7.27
CA GLY A 9 -28.14 -7.14 8.07
C GLY A 9 -27.17 -6.99 9.23
N ASP A 10 -27.62 -7.30 10.43
CA ASP A 10 -26.78 -7.22 11.61
C ASP A 10 -25.82 -8.40 11.61
N THR A 11 -24.52 -8.12 11.59
CA THR A 11 -23.46 -9.14 11.54
C THR A 11 -22.61 -9.06 12.80
N ALA A 12 -21.89 -10.14 13.12
CA ALA A 12 -21.00 -10.19 14.28
C ALA A 12 -19.89 -9.10 14.26
N LEU A 13 -19.62 -8.49 13.11
CA LEU A 13 -18.60 -7.45 12.93
C LEU A 13 -19.14 -6.03 13.08
N THR A 14 -20.47 -5.84 13.09
CA THR A 14 -21.09 -4.51 13.26
C THR A 14 -20.62 -3.86 14.56
N ILE A 15 -20.13 -2.62 14.50
CA ILE A 15 -19.88 -1.82 15.71
C ILE A 15 -21.19 -1.17 16.14
N HIS A 16 -21.70 -1.56 17.30
CA HIS A 16 -23.01 -1.08 17.78
C HIS A 16 -22.90 0.23 18.57
N PRO A 17 -23.95 1.07 18.56
CA PRO A 17 -24.06 2.19 19.49
C PRO A 17 -23.91 1.74 20.95
N GLY A 18 -23.02 2.37 21.71
CA GLY A 18 -22.76 2.05 23.12
C GLY A 18 -21.67 1.00 23.35
N GLN A 19 -21.14 0.38 22.29
CA GLN A 19 -19.96 -0.48 22.40
C GLN A 19 -18.73 0.36 22.80
N THR A 20 -17.93 -0.15 23.74
CA THR A 20 -16.77 0.58 24.31
C THR A 20 -15.42 0.03 23.87
N GLU A 21 -15.37 -1.20 23.37
CA GLU A 21 -14.17 -1.86 22.83
C GLU A 21 -14.57 -2.92 21.79
N PHE A 22 -13.64 -3.37 20.94
CA PHE A 22 -13.90 -4.47 20.02
C PHE A 22 -14.23 -5.77 20.78
N ASN A 23 -15.26 -6.49 20.33
CA ASN A 23 -15.61 -7.80 20.87
C ASN A 23 -14.67 -8.89 20.34
N GLU A 24 -14.77 -10.11 20.88
CA GLU A 24 -13.88 -11.22 20.50
C GLU A 24 -13.92 -11.55 19.00
N ALA A 25 -15.10 -11.55 18.38
CA ALA A 25 -15.26 -11.83 16.95
C ALA A 25 -14.60 -10.74 16.08
N GLN A 26 -14.74 -9.48 16.49
CA GLN A 26 -14.10 -8.33 15.85
C GLN A 26 -12.58 -8.40 16.00
N VAL A 27 -12.06 -8.68 17.19
CA VAL A 27 -10.61 -8.82 17.43
C VAL A 27 -10.02 -9.96 16.60
N ALA A 28 -10.68 -11.12 16.56
CA ALA A 28 -10.24 -12.25 15.73
C ALA A 28 -10.18 -11.88 14.25
N THR A 29 -11.18 -11.14 13.76
CA THR A 29 -11.21 -10.68 12.37
C THR A 29 -10.14 -9.63 12.09
N LEU A 30 -9.90 -8.68 13.00
CA LEU A 30 -8.82 -7.70 12.87
C LEU A 30 -7.45 -8.38 12.83
N ALA A 31 -7.24 -9.44 13.64
CA ALA A 31 -6.02 -10.24 13.58
C ALA A 31 -5.85 -10.90 12.21
N GLN A 32 -6.91 -11.48 11.63
CA GLN A 32 -6.90 -12.05 10.29
C GLN A 32 -6.64 -10.99 9.19
N LEU A 33 -7.00 -9.73 9.45
CA LEU A 33 -6.71 -8.59 8.59
C LEU A 33 -5.29 -8.02 8.78
N GLY A 34 -4.42 -8.68 9.57
CA GLY A 34 -3.02 -8.32 9.77
C GLY A 34 -2.74 -7.43 10.97
N MET A 35 -3.67 -7.36 11.94
CA MET A 35 -3.50 -6.63 13.20
C MET A 35 -3.23 -7.57 14.39
N ASP A 36 -2.69 -8.75 14.13
CA ASP A 36 -2.40 -9.79 15.13
C ASP A 36 -1.38 -9.35 16.20
N ARG A 37 -0.55 -8.36 15.85
CA ARG A 37 0.47 -7.79 16.73
C ARG A 37 0.00 -6.57 17.53
N ALA A 38 -1.23 -6.10 17.32
CA ALA A 38 -1.77 -4.96 18.05
C ALA A 38 -2.17 -5.37 19.47
N ASN A 39 -1.64 -4.66 20.48
CA ASN A 39 -2.03 -4.92 21.87
C ASN A 39 -3.40 -4.28 22.18
N ARG A 40 -3.96 -4.60 23.36
CA ARG A 40 -5.27 -4.06 23.78
C ARG A 40 -5.33 -2.52 23.78
N GLY A 41 -4.24 -1.86 24.15
CA GLY A 41 -4.13 -0.40 24.11
C GLY A 41 -4.17 0.14 22.69
N ASP A 42 -3.46 -0.49 21.76
CA ASP A 42 -3.49 -0.12 20.34
C ASP A 42 -4.91 -0.27 19.78
N LEU A 43 -5.54 -1.43 20.02
CA LEU A 43 -6.91 -1.71 19.59
C LEU A 43 -7.93 -0.74 20.21
N ALA A 44 -7.73 -0.28 21.45
CA ALA A 44 -8.59 0.73 22.07
C ALA A 44 -8.47 2.09 21.37
N VAL A 45 -7.25 2.51 21.00
CA VAL A 45 -7.04 3.75 20.22
C VAL A 45 -7.68 3.61 18.83
N PHE A 46 -7.53 2.44 18.19
CA PHE A 46 -8.16 2.18 16.90
C PHE A 46 -9.67 2.20 16.96
N PHE A 47 -10.25 1.56 17.99
CA PHE A 47 -11.68 1.56 18.24
C PHE A 47 -12.20 2.99 18.43
N HIS A 48 -11.54 3.78 19.28
CA HIS A 48 -11.89 5.18 19.49
C HIS A 48 -11.90 5.96 18.15
N GLN A 49 -10.89 5.74 17.31
CA GLN A 49 -10.79 6.41 16.02
C GLN A 49 -11.91 5.99 15.06
N ALA A 50 -12.22 4.70 14.98
CA ALA A 50 -13.32 4.16 14.17
C ALA A 50 -14.66 4.73 14.61
N VAL A 51 -14.95 4.74 15.92
CA VAL A 51 -16.21 5.29 16.47
C VAL A 51 -16.30 6.81 16.26
N ARG A 52 -15.24 7.57 16.58
CA ARG A 52 -15.24 9.03 16.44
C ARG A 52 -15.46 9.48 15.00
N THR A 53 -14.89 8.78 14.04
CA THR A 53 -15.00 9.11 12.60
C THR A 53 -16.21 8.45 11.94
N GLY A 54 -16.80 7.44 12.59
CA GLY A 54 -17.81 6.57 12.02
C GLY A 54 -17.30 5.72 10.85
N LEU A 55 -15.98 5.58 10.70
CA LEU A 55 -15.38 4.73 9.68
C LEU A 55 -15.38 3.28 10.12
N ASP A 56 -15.60 2.40 9.15
CA ASP A 56 -15.68 0.96 9.37
C ASP A 56 -14.32 0.29 9.06
N PRO A 57 -13.65 -0.30 10.07
CA PRO A 57 -12.41 -1.06 9.87
C PRO A 57 -12.56 -2.27 8.95
N PHE A 58 -13.73 -2.92 8.96
CA PHE A 58 -14.00 -4.15 8.20
C PHE A 58 -14.38 -3.85 6.75
N ALA A 59 -14.95 -2.67 6.49
CA ALA A 59 -15.16 -2.16 5.14
C ALA A 59 -13.92 -1.48 4.54
N ARG A 60 -12.75 -1.61 5.18
CA ARG A 60 -11.46 -1.04 4.73
C ARG A 60 -11.51 0.48 4.55
N GLN A 61 -12.25 1.19 5.41
CA GLN A 61 -12.30 2.66 5.36
C GLN A 61 -11.21 3.30 6.23
N ILE A 62 -10.77 2.57 7.26
CA ILE A 62 -9.71 2.94 8.18
C ILE A 62 -8.86 1.70 8.47
N TYR A 63 -7.56 1.89 8.58
CA TYR A 63 -6.58 0.83 8.73
C TYR A 63 -5.69 1.09 9.94
N MET A 64 -5.30 0.03 10.63
CA MET A 64 -4.15 0.04 11.52
C MET A 64 -3.04 -0.76 10.83
N ILE A 65 -1.88 -0.13 10.67
CA ILE A 65 -0.72 -0.73 10.04
C ILE A 65 0.45 -0.60 10.99
N GLU A 66 1.12 -1.72 11.26
CA GLU A 66 2.37 -1.70 11.99
C GLU A 66 3.48 -1.11 11.12
N ARG A 67 4.12 -0.05 11.61
CA ARG A 67 5.32 0.55 11.01
C ARG A 67 6.41 0.62 12.06
N GLN A 68 7.52 -0.08 11.80
CA GLN A 68 8.68 -0.10 12.71
C GLN A 68 8.30 -0.50 14.16
N GLY A 69 7.45 -1.52 14.31
CA GLY A 69 6.98 -1.99 15.63
C GLY A 69 5.95 -1.08 16.30
N LYS A 70 5.47 -0.03 15.62
CA LYS A 70 4.45 0.89 16.13
C LYS A 70 3.18 0.79 15.31
N GLN A 71 2.05 0.62 15.98
CA GLN A 71 0.76 0.66 15.32
C GLN A 71 0.43 2.08 14.90
N THR A 72 0.15 2.29 13.61
CA THR A 72 -0.28 3.59 13.12
C THR A 72 -1.59 3.51 12.34
N ILE A 73 -2.47 4.45 12.63
CA ILE A 73 -3.80 4.50 12.03
C ILE A 73 -3.75 5.38 10.79
N GLN A 74 -4.22 4.82 9.68
CA GLN A 74 -4.29 5.48 8.38
C GLN A 74 -5.71 5.42 7.86
N THR A 75 -6.14 6.49 7.21
CA THR A 75 -7.46 6.57 6.58
C THR A 75 -7.29 6.55 5.07
N GLY A 76 -8.03 5.69 4.38
CA GLY A 76 -8.05 5.68 2.92
C GLY A 76 -8.72 6.94 2.36
N ILE A 77 -8.46 7.27 1.09
CA ILE A 77 -9.13 8.39 0.42
C ILE A 77 -10.66 8.24 0.44
N ASP A 78 -11.17 7.01 0.36
CA ASP A 78 -12.61 6.74 0.45
C ASP A 78 -13.18 7.02 1.84
N GLY A 79 -12.38 6.86 2.90
CA GLY A 79 -12.74 7.31 4.25
C GLY A 79 -12.91 8.83 4.31
N PHE A 80 -12.00 9.58 3.69
CA PHE A 80 -12.12 11.05 3.59
C PHE A 80 -13.37 11.46 2.79
N ARG A 81 -13.61 10.83 1.65
CA ARG A 81 -14.81 11.06 0.82
C ARG A 81 -16.10 10.78 1.59
N LEU A 82 -16.14 9.71 2.38
CA LEU A 82 -17.30 9.34 3.19
C LEU A 82 -17.55 10.35 4.32
N ILE A 83 -16.49 10.77 5.03
CA ILE A 83 -16.57 11.80 6.07
C ILE A 83 -17.10 13.10 5.47
N ALA A 84 -16.51 13.57 4.36
CA ALA A 84 -16.95 14.75 3.64
C ALA A 84 -18.43 14.66 3.23
N ARG A 85 -18.85 13.53 2.64
CA ARG A 85 -20.24 13.31 2.25
C ARG A 85 -21.20 13.37 3.44
N ARG A 86 -20.82 12.78 4.58
CA ARG A 86 -21.64 12.82 5.81
C ARG A 86 -21.73 14.23 6.39
N ALA A 87 -20.63 14.97 6.45
CA ALA A 87 -20.62 16.36 6.91
C ALA A 87 -21.56 17.24 6.08
N VAL A 88 -21.53 17.08 4.76
CA VAL A 88 -22.42 17.80 3.82
C VAL A 88 -23.88 17.41 4.02
N ASN A 89 -24.18 16.10 4.15
CA ASN A 89 -25.54 15.64 4.37
C ASN A 89 -26.13 16.16 5.69
N ASN A 90 -25.31 16.20 6.75
CA ASN A 90 -25.72 16.68 8.06
C ASN A 90 -25.97 18.20 8.07
N SER A 91 -25.14 18.96 7.37
CA SER A 91 -25.24 20.43 7.25
C SER A 91 -26.22 20.88 6.16
N ARG A 92 -26.65 19.97 5.28
CA ARG A 92 -27.49 20.23 4.09
C ARG A 92 -26.85 21.22 3.10
N GLU A 93 -25.54 21.15 2.98
CA GLU A 93 -24.76 21.97 2.05
C GLU A 93 -24.65 21.31 0.66
N THR A 94 -24.06 22.03 -0.31
CA THR A 94 -23.69 21.47 -1.61
C THR A 94 -22.23 21.05 -1.62
N PHE A 95 -21.91 19.98 -2.35
CA PHE A 95 -20.56 19.42 -2.45
C PHE A 95 -20.33 18.76 -3.80
N GLY A 96 -19.21 19.09 -4.42
CA GLY A 96 -18.77 18.56 -5.70
C GLY A 96 -17.28 18.77 -5.93
N TYR A 97 -16.86 18.48 -7.14
CA TYR A 97 -15.47 18.57 -7.59
C TYR A 97 -15.45 19.29 -8.95
N GLU A 98 -14.36 19.98 -9.21
CA GLU A 98 -13.96 20.31 -10.59
C GLU A 98 -13.10 19.17 -11.16
N ASP A 99 -12.76 19.27 -12.44
CA ASP A 99 -11.86 18.31 -13.07
C ASP A 99 -10.52 18.24 -12.35
N THR A 100 -9.99 17.03 -12.24
CA THR A 100 -8.62 16.84 -11.77
C THR A 100 -7.68 17.20 -12.91
N LEU A 101 -6.66 18.00 -12.60
CA LEU A 101 -5.69 18.44 -13.58
C LEU A 101 -4.30 17.89 -13.25
N TRP A 102 -3.51 17.60 -14.26
CA TRP A 102 -2.11 17.21 -14.14
C TRP A 102 -1.23 18.12 -14.97
N CYS A 103 0.04 18.26 -14.62
CA CYS A 103 1.00 18.92 -15.50
C CYS A 103 2.34 18.18 -15.50
N GLY A 104 3.05 18.30 -16.62
CA GLY A 104 4.43 17.87 -16.73
C GLY A 104 5.40 18.93 -16.22
N PRO A 105 6.71 18.75 -16.47
CA PRO A 105 7.73 19.75 -16.18
C PRO A 105 7.51 21.09 -16.91
N ASP A 106 6.71 21.10 -17.96
CA ASP A 106 6.31 22.30 -18.72
C ASP A 106 5.28 23.18 -17.98
N GLY A 107 4.68 22.67 -16.90
CA GLY A 107 3.67 23.38 -16.12
C GLY A 107 2.32 23.57 -16.80
N GLN A 108 2.09 22.93 -17.95
CA GLN A 108 0.82 23.02 -18.68
C GLN A 108 -0.19 22.04 -18.09
N TRP A 109 -1.33 22.56 -17.63
CA TRP A 109 -2.37 21.75 -16.99
C TRP A 109 -3.25 21.06 -18.04
N THR A 110 -3.41 19.74 -17.91
CA THR A 110 -4.30 18.90 -18.71
C THR A 110 -5.29 18.18 -17.79
N ASP A 111 -6.49 17.93 -18.30
CA ASP A 111 -7.56 17.17 -17.62
C ASP A 111 -7.41 15.65 -17.76
N VAL A 112 -6.43 15.20 -18.55
CA VAL A 112 -6.06 13.80 -18.71
C VAL A 112 -4.54 13.66 -18.81
N TRP A 113 -4.00 12.62 -18.18
CA TRP A 113 -2.57 12.27 -18.25
C TRP A 113 -2.36 10.99 -19.07
N LEU A 114 -1.92 11.16 -20.32
CA LEU A 114 -1.70 10.05 -21.26
C LEU A 114 -0.22 9.67 -21.41
N SER A 115 0.69 10.43 -20.79
CA SER A 115 2.12 10.14 -20.83
C SER A 115 2.45 8.86 -20.06
N LYS A 116 3.48 8.15 -20.52
CA LYS A 116 4.09 7.03 -19.78
C LYS A 116 4.94 7.52 -18.61
N ASP A 117 5.45 8.75 -18.71
CA ASP A 117 6.19 9.39 -17.62
C ASP A 117 5.24 9.85 -16.52
N GLN A 118 5.79 10.02 -15.31
CA GLN A 118 5.00 10.50 -14.18
C GLN A 118 4.69 12.00 -14.34
N PRO A 119 3.48 12.45 -13.97
CA PRO A 119 3.19 13.88 -13.92
C PRO A 119 4.07 14.54 -12.86
N ALA A 120 4.45 15.80 -13.09
CA ALA A 120 5.19 16.57 -12.11
C ALA A 120 4.28 17.05 -10.96
N ALA A 121 3.01 17.33 -11.27
CA ALA A 121 2.02 17.73 -10.28
C ALA A 121 0.61 17.24 -10.65
N ALA A 122 -0.24 17.09 -9.64
CA ALA A 122 -1.68 16.95 -9.79
C ALA A 122 -2.40 18.04 -8.98
N LYS A 123 -3.55 18.48 -9.45
CA LYS A 123 -4.41 19.48 -8.83
C LYS A 123 -5.84 18.97 -8.76
N VAL A 124 -6.43 19.09 -7.58
CA VAL A 124 -7.84 18.78 -7.34
C VAL A 124 -8.49 20.00 -6.69
N THR A 125 -9.68 20.37 -7.15
CA THR A 125 -10.49 21.41 -6.53
C THR A 125 -11.78 20.81 -6.01
N VAL A 126 -11.94 20.85 -4.68
CA VAL A 126 -13.22 20.57 -4.03
C VAL A 126 -14.08 21.83 -4.05
N VAL A 127 -15.36 21.70 -4.37
CA VAL A 127 -16.34 22.78 -4.29
C VAL A 127 -17.34 22.47 -3.19
N ARG A 128 -17.46 23.35 -2.20
CA ARG A 128 -18.38 23.20 -1.08
C ARG A 128 -19.14 24.51 -0.87
N ASN A 129 -20.47 24.46 -0.91
CA ASN A 129 -21.33 25.64 -0.80
C ASN A 129 -20.96 26.81 -1.74
N GLY A 130 -20.50 26.48 -2.96
CA GLY A 130 -20.05 27.46 -3.96
C GLY A 130 -18.63 28.00 -3.77
N GLU A 131 -17.96 27.69 -2.66
CA GLU A 131 -16.56 28.04 -2.41
C GLU A 131 -15.61 26.96 -2.95
N ARG A 132 -14.45 27.38 -3.47
CA ARG A 132 -13.45 26.52 -4.10
C ARG A 132 -12.26 26.28 -3.16
N PHE A 133 -11.88 25.02 -3.01
CA PHE A 133 -10.76 24.56 -2.19
C PHE A 133 -9.72 23.82 -3.06
N PRO A 134 -8.92 24.53 -3.86
CA PRO A 134 -7.91 23.91 -4.71
C PRO A 134 -6.71 23.42 -3.88
N ALA A 135 -6.17 22.27 -4.24
CA ALA A 135 -4.90 21.78 -3.71
C ALA A 135 -4.05 21.17 -4.83
N VAL A 136 -2.73 21.29 -4.68
CA VAL A 136 -1.73 20.77 -5.61
C VAL A 136 -0.82 19.84 -4.84
N ALA A 137 -0.56 18.65 -5.39
CA ALA A 137 0.45 17.71 -4.90
C ALA A 137 1.57 17.61 -5.94
N LEU A 138 2.83 17.77 -5.50
CA LEU A 138 4.01 17.61 -6.33
C LEU A 138 4.52 16.18 -6.24
N PHE A 139 4.86 15.58 -7.38
CA PHE A 139 5.28 14.18 -7.43
C PHE A 139 6.52 13.93 -6.55
N ASP A 140 7.50 14.82 -6.60
CA ASP A 140 8.73 14.67 -5.81
C ASP A 140 8.53 14.78 -4.30
N GLU A 141 7.46 15.41 -3.84
CA GLU A 141 7.14 15.55 -2.41
C GLU A 141 6.41 14.33 -1.84
N TYR A 142 5.61 13.66 -2.68
CA TYR A 142 4.68 12.62 -2.24
C TYR A 142 5.08 11.21 -2.68
N ALA A 143 5.86 11.08 -3.76
CA ALA A 143 6.15 9.78 -4.32
C ALA A 143 6.90 8.88 -3.33
N GLY A 144 6.27 7.75 -2.97
CA GLY A 144 6.86 6.74 -2.12
C GLY A 144 8.07 6.09 -2.77
N ARG A 145 9.22 6.17 -2.10
CA ARG A 145 10.49 5.62 -2.58
C ARG A 145 10.98 4.49 -1.68
N LYS A 146 11.60 3.49 -2.29
CA LYS A 146 12.33 2.41 -1.65
C LYS A 146 13.68 2.93 -1.14
N ARG A 147 14.37 2.12 -0.32
CA ARG A 147 15.70 2.46 0.21
C ARG A 147 16.77 2.67 -0.85
N ASP A 148 16.63 2.02 -2.01
CA ASP A 148 17.53 2.17 -3.16
C ASP A 148 17.24 3.43 -4.00
N GLY A 149 16.25 4.25 -3.62
CA GLY A 149 15.82 5.44 -4.35
C GLY A 149 14.80 5.18 -5.47
N GLY A 150 14.55 3.92 -5.80
CA GLY A 150 13.53 3.51 -6.77
C GLY A 150 12.12 3.77 -6.25
N LEU A 151 11.15 3.98 -7.15
CA LEU A 151 9.75 4.15 -6.77
C LEU A 151 9.18 2.84 -6.21
N MET A 152 8.27 2.96 -5.24
CA MET A 152 7.38 1.87 -4.86
C MET A 152 6.50 1.47 -6.06
N GLN A 153 6.05 0.22 -6.11
CA GLN A 153 5.40 -0.35 -7.29
C GLN A 153 4.16 0.44 -7.74
N MET A 154 3.33 0.90 -6.80
CA MET A 154 2.14 1.70 -7.12
C MET A 154 2.51 3.07 -7.70
N TRP A 155 3.57 3.70 -7.19
CA TRP A 155 4.07 4.97 -7.70
C TRP A 155 4.74 4.82 -9.08
N ALA A 156 5.40 3.68 -9.33
CA ALA A 156 6.01 3.38 -10.63
C ALA A 156 4.99 3.09 -11.73
N THR A 157 3.87 2.44 -11.40
CA THR A 157 2.90 1.95 -12.39
C THR A 157 1.62 2.81 -12.49
N LYS A 158 1.26 3.51 -11.41
CA LYS A 158 0.00 4.27 -11.28
C LYS A 158 0.23 5.68 -10.70
N GLY A 159 1.39 6.29 -10.93
CA GLY A 159 1.76 7.54 -10.25
C GLY A 159 0.83 8.73 -10.52
N ALA A 160 0.23 8.86 -11.70
CA ALA A 160 -0.80 9.89 -11.94
C ALA A 160 -2.03 9.75 -11.05
N LEU A 161 -2.51 8.50 -10.85
CA LEU A 161 -3.62 8.18 -9.96
C LEU A 161 -3.24 8.43 -8.48
N MET A 162 -2.04 8.00 -8.08
CA MET A 162 -1.54 8.20 -6.72
C MET A 162 -1.40 9.68 -6.38
N LEU A 163 -0.87 10.48 -7.31
CA LEU A 163 -0.70 11.91 -7.12
C LEU A 163 -2.05 12.64 -7.05
N ALA A 164 -3.02 12.23 -7.85
CA ALA A 164 -4.38 12.74 -7.77
C ALA A 164 -5.04 12.45 -6.42
N LYS A 165 -4.86 11.24 -5.86
CA LYS A 165 -5.35 10.90 -4.51
C LYS A 165 -4.72 11.80 -3.43
N CYS A 166 -3.42 12.11 -3.55
CA CYS A 166 -2.75 13.04 -2.65
C CYS A 166 -3.35 14.45 -2.73
N ALA A 167 -3.49 14.97 -3.96
CA ALA A 167 -4.10 16.29 -4.18
C ALA A 167 -5.54 16.36 -3.67
N GLU A 168 -6.31 15.28 -3.85
CA GLU A 168 -7.67 15.17 -3.35
C GLU A 168 -7.73 15.20 -1.82
N ALA A 169 -6.87 14.43 -1.14
CA ALA A 169 -6.80 14.42 0.32
C ALA A 169 -6.50 15.82 0.88
N LEU A 170 -5.58 16.55 0.24
CA LEU A 170 -5.26 17.94 0.59
C LEU A 170 -6.45 18.88 0.37
N ALA A 171 -7.16 18.76 -0.75
CA ALA A 171 -8.33 19.57 -1.06
C ALA A 171 -9.48 19.32 -0.06
N LEU A 172 -9.73 18.05 0.27
CA LEU A 172 -10.73 17.65 1.25
C LEU A 172 -10.40 18.20 2.64
N ARG A 173 -9.14 18.21 3.06
CA ARG A 173 -8.75 18.83 4.35
C ARG A 173 -8.98 20.33 4.41
N LYS A 174 -8.78 21.03 3.29
CA LYS A 174 -9.10 22.46 3.21
C LYS A 174 -10.60 22.70 3.32
N ALA A 175 -11.41 21.85 2.68
CA ALA A 175 -12.87 21.96 2.67
C ALA A 175 -13.54 21.46 3.97
N PHE A 176 -12.92 20.50 4.68
CA PHE A 176 -13.46 19.82 5.87
C PHE A 176 -12.44 19.76 7.03
N PRO A 177 -11.88 20.89 7.47
CA PRO A 177 -10.76 20.88 8.43
C PRO A 177 -11.14 20.34 9.80
N GLN A 178 -12.37 20.56 10.27
CA GLN A 178 -12.85 20.04 11.56
C GLN A 178 -13.13 18.54 11.49
N ASP A 179 -13.75 18.08 10.41
CA ASP A 179 -14.16 16.68 10.24
C ASP A 179 -12.95 15.75 9.98
N LEU A 180 -11.91 16.26 9.31
CA LEU A 180 -10.70 15.51 8.96
C LEU A 180 -9.50 15.76 9.89
N SER A 181 -9.66 16.60 10.92
CA SER A 181 -8.59 16.91 11.87
C SER A 181 -8.10 15.66 12.61
N GLY A 182 -6.79 15.42 12.53
CA GLY A 182 -6.12 14.28 13.17
C GLY A 182 -6.20 12.97 12.40
N LEU A 183 -6.70 12.98 11.15
CA LEU A 183 -6.66 11.82 10.25
C LEU A 183 -5.49 11.95 9.28
N TYR A 184 -4.68 10.91 9.18
CA TYR A 184 -3.57 10.82 8.22
C TYR A 184 -3.94 9.86 7.09
N THR A 185 -3.67 10.24 5.85
CA THR A 185 -3.76 9.32 4.73
C THR A 185 -2.48 8.50 4.61
N SER A 186 -2.56 7.37 3.93
CA SER A 186 -1.42 6.48 3.74
C SER A 186 -0.25 7.16 3.03
N ASP A 187 -0.54 8.05 2.08
CA ASP A 187 0.47 8.75 1.28
C ASP A 187 1.33 9.70 2.13
N GLU A 188 0.73 10.42 3.08
CA GLU A 188 1.47 11.33 3.98
C GLU A 188 2.37 10.58 4.97
N MET A 189 1.96 9.38 5.32
CA MET A 189 2.72 8.51 6.21
C MET A 189 3.88 7.81 5.50
N GLN A 190 3.75 7.52 4.20
CA GLN A 190 4.84 6.95 3.41
C GLN A 190 6.03 7.91 3.28
N GLN A 191 5.79 9.23 3.25
CA GLN A 191 6.85 10.23 3.25
C GLN A 191 7.64 10.26 4.56
N ALA A 192 6.94 10.20 5.71
CA ALA A 192 7.58 10.30 7.03
C ALA A 192 8.62 9.18 7.28
N ASP A 193 8.49 8.05 6.58
CA ASP A 193 9.42 6.92 6.64
C ASP A 193 10.66 7.09 5.73
N TYR A 194 10.66 8.04 4.78
CA TYR A 194 11.78 8.33 3.90
C TYR A 194 12.65 9.47 4.47
N GLN A 195 13.58 9.14 5.36
CA GLN A 195 14.70 10.02 5.68
C GLN A 195 15.82 9.77 4.66
N GLY A 196 15.88 10.60 3.61
CA GLY A 196 17.08 10.68 2.75
C GLY A 196 18.32 11.11 3.56
N PRO A 197 19.54 10.92 3.03
CA PRO A 197 20.75 11.37 3.70
C PRO A 197 20.64 12.87 3.97
N SER A 198 20.71 13.25 5.24
CA SER A 198 20.78 14.64 5.67
C SER A 198 21.89 15.35 4.89
N GLY A 199 21.52 16.30 4.02
CA GLY A 199 22.48 17.16 3.36
C GLY A 199 23.35 17.90 4.39
N PRO A 200 24.60 18.27 4.05
CA PRO A 200 25.49 18.93 4.98
C PRO A 200 24.86 20.23 5.48
N ALA A 201 24.87 20.40 6.80
CA ALA A 201 24.43 21.61 7.46
C ALA A 201 25.08 22.83 6.80
N ARG A 202 24.26 23.82 6.39
CA ARG A 202 24.75 25.11 5.95
C ARG A 202 25.57 25.73 7.10
N PRO A 203 26.75 26.31 6.82
CA PRO A 203 27.49 27.04 7.84
C PRO A 203 26.72 28.29 8.28
N ASP A 204 26.63 28.47 9.60
CA ASP A 204 25.96 29.58 10.26
C ASP A 204 26.56 30.93 9.86
N ALA A 205 25.70 31.87 9.48
CA ALA A 205 26.04 33.28 9.36
C ALA A 205 26.04 33.93 10.76
N PRO A 206 27.00 34.84 11.08
CA PRO A 206 27.12 35.39 12.42
C PRO A 206 25.96 36.35 12.76
N ALA A 207 25.43 36.17 13.97
CA ALA A 207 24.36 36.94 14.57
C ALA A 207 24.79 38.38 14.94
N SER A 208 23.98 39.38 14.56
CA SER A 208 24.02 40.70 15.18
C SER A 208 23.09 40.75 16.39
N GLN A 209 23.61 41.28 17.49
CA GLN A 209 22.96 41.37 18.80
C GLN A 209 21.89 42.47 18.88
N GLY A 210 20.91 42.23 19.77
CA GLY A 210 19.87 43.16 20.22
C GLY A 210 18.53 42.44 20.18
N GLY A 211 17.92 41.94 21.26
CA GLY A 211 17.88 42.40 22.64
C GLY A 211 16.40 42.43 23.02
N GLY A 212 15.92 41.47 23.83
CA GLY A 212 14.58 41.58 24.41
C GLY A 212 13.80 40.28 24.61
N SER A 213 13.57 39.98 25.88
CA SER A 213 12.44 39.23 26.44
C SER A 213 12.54 37.71 26.63
N ARG A 214 12.59 37.35 27.91
CA ARG A 214 12.68 36.02 28.50
C ARG A 214 11.31 35.33 28.52
N ILE A 215 10.85 34.69 27.44
CA ILE A 215 9.76 33.68 27.49
C ILE A 215 9.95 32.59 26.42
N ALA A 216 11.15 32.00 26.31
CA ALA A 216 11.42 30.95 25.30
C ALA A 216 12.36 29.82 25.77
N GLN A 217 12.51 29.60 27.07
CA GLN A 217 13.42 28.56 27.60
C GLN A 217 12.72 27.28 28.13
N ALA A 218 11.44 27.07 27.81
CA ALA A 218 10.69 25.89 28.28
C ALA A 218 10.34 24.84 27.20
N ARG A 219 10.88 24.94 25.97
CA ARG A 219 10.53 23.99 24.88
C ARG A 219 11.67 23.17 24.29
N GLN A 220 12.92 23.37 24.72
CA GLN A 220 14.07 22.71 24.10
C GLN A 220 14.65 21.51 24.87
N ARG A 221 13.96 21.00 25.90
CA ARG A 221 14.48 19.90 26.73
C ARG A 221 13.82 18.53 26.51
N ALA A 222 13.00 18.37 25.47
CA ALA A 222 12.25 17.13 25.20
C ALA A 222 12.60 16.41 23.89
N GLN A 223 13.63 16.85 23.15
CA GLN A 223 14.05 16.20 21.91
C GLN A 223 15.55 15.87 21.95
N SER A 224 15.91 14.93 22.81
CA SER A 224 17.17 14.20 22.68
C SER A 224 17.04 12.89 23.44
N GLN A 225 17.29 11.78 22.74
CA GLN A 225 17.32 10.36 23.16
C GLN A 225 16.17 9.58 22.46
N GLY A 226 16.40 8.59 21.60
CA GLY A 226 17.61 7.84 21.29
C GLY A 226 17.54 7.16 19.91
N LYS A 227 18.67 6.56 19.53
CA LYS A 227 19.09 6.14 18.18
C LYS A 227 19.25 4.60 18.12
N ALA A 228 19.00 4.03 16.92
CA ALA A 228 19.44 2.73 16.33
C ALA A 228 18.70 1.41 16.72
N PRO A 229 18.75 0.29 15.93
CA PRO A 229 19.16 0.07 14.52
C PRO A 229 18.24 -0.87 13.64
N SER A 230 18.47 -0.80 12.31
CA SER A 230 18.29 -1.72 11.14
C SER A 230 17.41 -3.02 11.08
N ALA A 231 16.51 -3.04 10.06
CA ALA A 231 16.07 -4.10 9.08
C ALA A 231 15.50 -5.48 9.53
N PRO A 232 14.79 -6.30 8.69
CA PRO A 232 14.23 -6.14 7.33
C PRO A 232 12.67 -6.36 7.21
N SER A 233 12.13 -6.27 5.98
CA SER A 233 10.74 -6.60 5.51
C SER A 233 10.34 -8.08 5.76
N PRO A 234 9.07 -8.57 5.58
CA PRO A 234 7.94 -8.06 4.75
C PRO A 234 6.52 -8.26 5.35
N ALA A 235 5.46 -7.84 4.64
CA ALA A 235 4.29 -8.68 4.24
C ALA A 235 3.14 -7.83 3.70
N GLN A 236 2.52 -8.33 2.63
CA GLN A 236 1.46 -7.70 1.85
C GLN A 236 0.11 -7.74 2.58
N ALA A 237 -0.74 -6.74 2.35
CA ALA A 237 -2.17 -6.84 2.57
C ALA A 237 -2.91 -6.32 1.34
N ALA A 238 -3.83 -7.15 0.87
CA ALA A 238 -4.42 -7.17 -0.47
C ALA A 238 -5.38 -6.01 -0.77
N GLU A 239 -5.27 -5.48 -2.00
CA GLU A 239 -6.30 -4.66 -2.67
C GLU A 239 -7.55 -5.50 -3.03
N PRO A 240 -8.73 -4.87 -3.24
CA PRO A 240 -9.94 -5.54 -3.70
C PRO A 240 -9.98 -5.68 -5.23
N GLU A 241 -10.47 -6.84 -5.69
CA GLU A 241 -10.66 -7.25 -7.09
C GLU A 241 -11.74 -6.48 -7.86
N ALA A 242 -11.48 -6.28 -9.15
CA ALA A 242 -12.47 -6.23 -10.23
C ALA A 242 -11.78 -6.45 -11.60
N PRO A 243 -12.50 -6.86 -12.65
CA PRO A 243 -13.16 -8.15 -12.87
C PRO A 243 -12.31 -9.10 -13.75
N ALA A 244 -12.71 -10.38 -13.78
CA ALA A 244 -12.04 -11.53 -14.40
C ALA A 244 -11.31 -11.26 -15.74
N ASP A 245 -9.97 -11.35 -15.69
CA ASP A 245 -9.13 -11.69 -16.82
C ASP A 245 -8.99 -13.22 -16.87
N GLU A 246 -8.98 -13.77 -18.08
CA GLU A 246 -8.80 -15.20 -18.37
C GLU A 246 -7.58 -15.78 -17.62
N PRO A 247 -7.57 -17.07 -17.25
CA PRO A 247 -6.53 -17.63 -16.39
C PRO A 247 -5.15 -17.53 -17.06
N SER A 248 -4.39 -16.49 -16.70
CA SER A 248 -2.98 -16.39 -17.04
C SER A 248 -2.25 -17.51 -16.31
N GLU A 249 -1.60 -18.40 -17.07
CA GLU A 249 -0.87 -19.53 -16.51
C GLU A 249 0.10 -19.07 -15.40
N PRO A 250 0.20 -19.81 -14.29
CA PRO A 250 1.14 -19.47 -13.22
C PRO A 250 2.56 -19.37 -13.78
N MET A 251 3.29 -18.33 -13.38
CA MET A 251 4.69 -18.13 -13.79
C MET A 251 5.61 -19.10 -13.03
N CYS A 252 6.76 -19.39 -13.63
CA CYS A 252 7.83 -20.14 -12.99
C CYS A 252 8.26 -19.43 -11.70
N ASP A 253 8.16 -20.13 -10.58
CA ASP A 253 8.60 -19.64 -9.29
C ASP A 253 10.10 -19.87 -9.06
N ARG A 254 10.58 -19.40 -7.92
CA ARG A 254 12.00 -19.45 -7.58
C ARG A 254 12.48 -20.88 -7.32
N ASP A 255 11.62 -21.76 -6.82
CA ASP A 255 11.99 -23.12 -6.46
C ASP A 255 12.10 -24.00 -7.71
N LEU A 256 11.18 -23.83 -8.65
CA LEU A 256 11.21 -24.47 -9.96
C LEU A 256 12.42 -24.01 -10.79
N TRP A 257 12.77 -22.72 -10.74
CA TRP A 257 14.02 -22.23 -11.34
C TRP A 257 15.27 -22.83 -10.69
N ASN A 258 15.29 -23.00 -9.37
CA ASN A 258 16.42 -23.63 -8.67
C ASN A 258 16.60 -25.09 -9.10
N HIS A 259 15.51 -25.84 -9.33
CA HIS A 259 15.56 -27.20 -9.85
C HIS A 259 16.13 -27.27 -11.27
N ILE A 260 15.68 -26.40 -12.17
CA ILE A 260 16.21 -26.30 -13.53
C ILE A 260 17.70 -25.94 -13.51
N SER A 261 18.09 -24.95 -12.69
CA SER A 261 19.49 -24.57 -12.53
C SER A 261 20.35 -25.74 -12.07
N LYS A 262 19.86 -26.53 -11.10
CA LYS A 262 20.58 -27.69 -10.57
C LYS A 262 20.70 -28.83 -11.60
N ALA A 263 19.68 -29.04 -12.42
CA ALA A 263 19.74 -29.99 -13.53
C ALA A 263 20.77 -29.57 -14.59
N LEU A 264 20.81 -28.27 -14.92
CA LEU A 264 21.82 -27.70 -15.84
C LEU A 264 23.25 -27.76 -15.27
N ASP A 265 23.41 -27.57 -13.96
CA ASP A 265 24.70 -27.78 -13.28
C ASP A 265 25.20 -29.22 -13.46
N GLY A 266 24.29 -30.21 -13.47
CA GLY A 266 24.60 -31.61 -13.75
C GLY A 266 25.03 -31.90 -15.19
N LEU A 267 24.80 -30.96 -16.12
CA LEU A 267 25.19 -31.03 -17.53
C LEU A 267 26.40 -30.12 -17.84
N ASP A 268 27.15 -29.71 -16.81
CA ASP A 268 28.32 -28.83 -16.89
C ASP A 268 28.02 -27.40 -17.39
N VAL A 269 26.75 -26.99 -17.39
CA VAL A 269 26.31 -25.62 -17.70
C VAL A 269 26.20 -24.82 -16.40
N THR A 270 27.31 -24.19 -16.01
CA THR A 270 27.46 -23.62 -14.65
C THR A 270 27.25 -22.11 -14.58
N THR A 271 27.44 -21.36 -15.68
CA THR A 271 27.29 -19.90 -15.65
C THR A 271 25.83 -19.47 -15.80
N PRO A 272 25.40 -18.37 -15.13
CA PRO A 272 24.02 -17.90 -15.23
C PRO A 272 23.57 -17.54 -16.66
N ASP A 273 24.49 -16.98 -17.46
CA ASP A 273 24.20 -16.58 -18.84
C ASP A 273 24.07 -17.80 -19.76
N ASP A 274 24.92 -18.82 -19.58
CA ASP A 274 24.84 -20.07 -20.36
C ASP A 274 23.60 -20.89 -19.98
N LYS A 275 23.18 -20.87 -18.72
CA LYS A 275 21.92 -21.48 -18.26
C LYS A 275 20.71 -20.85 -18.94
N LEU A 276 20.66 -19.52 -18.99
CA LEU A 276 19.57 -18.79 -19.67
C LEU A 276 19.61 -18.98 -21.18
N ALA A 277 20.79 -19.10 -21.78
CA ALA A 277 20.96 -19.41 -23.20
C ALA A 277 20.46 -20.83 -23.54
N ALA A 278 20.81 -21.83 -22.73
CA ALA A 278 20.35 -23.20 -22.89
C ALA A 278 18.82 -23.31 -22.77
N VAL A 279 18.23 -22.65 -21.77
CA VAL A 279 16.77 -22.60 -21.60
C VAL A 279 16.08 -21.86 -22.75
N SER A 280 16.68 -20.78 -23.26
CA SER A 280 16.16 -20.04 -24.41
C SER A 280 16.14 -20.89 -25.69
N ASP A 281 17.17 -21.71 -25.89
CA ASP A 281 17.26 -22.63 -27.03
C ASP A 281 16.20 -23.76 -26.93
N MET A 282 16.01 -24.33 -25.74
CA MET A 282 15.02 -25.38 -25.49
C MET A 282 13.56 -24.93 -25.65
N LEU A 283 13.28 -23.64 -25.43
CA LEU A 283 11.96 -23.03 -25.58
C LEU A 283 11.76 -22.34 -26.95
N GLY A 284 12.83 -22.19 -27.75
CA GLY A 284 12.77 -21.49 -29.04
C GLY A 284 12.44 -20.00 -28.94
N ARG A 285 12.59 -19.40 -27.75
CA ARG A 285 12.34 -17.96 -27.49
C ARG A 285 13.36 -17.42 -26.49
N ARG A 286 13.74 -16.16 -26.64
CA ARG A 286 14.75 -15.52 -25.78
C ARG A 286 14.18 -15.29 -24.36
N ILE A 287 14.86 -15.86 -23.37
CA ILE A 287 14.61 -15.67 -21.93
C ILE A 287 15.77 -14.89 -21.32
N THR A 288 15.46 -13.81 -20.60
CA THR A 288 16.49 -12.98 -19.94
C THR A 288 16.53 -13.17 -18.42
N ARG A 289 15.52 -13.86 -17.85
CA ARG A 289 15.42 -14.23 -16.44
C ARG A 289 14.45 -15.40 -16.27
N GLY A 290 14.68 -16.28 -15.30
CA GLY A 290 13.86 -17.49 -15.07
C GLY A 290 12.36 -17.21 -14.85
N GLY A 291 12.01 -16.06 -14.27
CA GLY A 291 10.61 -15.66 -14.05
C GLY A 291 9.86 -15.18 -15.30
N GLU A 292 10.45 -15.26 -16.50
CA GLU A 292 9.77 -15.02 -17.78
C GLU A 292 9.14 -16.27 -18.39
N MET A 293 9.31 -17.43 -17.75
CA MET A 293 8.73 -18.71 -18.16
C MET A 293 7.39 -18.95 -17.45
N THR A 294 6.44 -19.59 -18.13
CA THR A 294 5.27 -20.19 -17.45
C THR A 294 5.71 -21.41 -16.64
N ALA A 295 4.92 -21.82 -15.65
CA ALA A 295 5.17 -23.05 -14.91
C ALA A 295 5.16 -24.27 -15.85
N ALA A 296 4.27 -24.29 -16.86
CA ALA A 296 4.22 -25.35 -17.86
C ALA A 296 5.50 -25.43 -18.70
N GLU A 297 6.02 -24.28 -19.16
CA GLU A 297 7.30 -24.21 -19.87
C GLU A 297 8.46 -24.69 -18.99
N ALA A 298 8.47 -24.31 -17.71
CA ALA A 298 9.49 -24.69 -16.75
C ALA A 298 9.48 -26.19 -16.44
N HIS A 299 8.29 -26.79 -16.22
CA HIS A 299 8.16 -28.24 -16.08
C HIS A 299 8.56 -28.98 -17.36
N GLY A 300 8.20 -28.45 -18.53
CA GLY A 300 8.61 -29.04 -19.82
C GLY A 300 10.13 -28.99 -20.05
N VAL A 301 10.80 -27.92 -19.62
CA VAL A 301 12.26 -27.82 -19.65
C VAL A 301 12.89 -28.80 -18.66
N LEU A 302 12.38 -28.86 -17.42
CA LEU A 302 12.89 -29.77 -16.40
C LEU A 302 12.76 -31.25 -16.83
N SER A 303 11.62 -31.63 -17.40
CA SER A 303 11.38 -32.99 -17.93
C SER A 303 12.34 -33.38 -19.06
N LYS A 304 12.79 -32.41 -19.88
CA LYS A 304 13.79 -32.65 -20.93
C LYS A 304 15.22 -32.75 -20.38
N LEU A 305 15.53 -32.06 -19.28
CA LEU A 305 16.85 -32.06 -18.65
C LEU A 305 17.07 -33.25 -17.71
N ASP A 306 16.01 -33.70 -17.05
CA ASP A 306 16.03 -34.83 -16.12
C ASP A 306 14.76 -35.69 -16.30
N PRO A 307 14.82 -36.77 -17.08
CA PRO A 307 13.67 -37.65 -17.31
C PRO A 307 13.28 -38.50 -16.08
N THR A 308 14.02 -38.44 -14.97
CA THR A 308 13.74 -39.26 -13.77
C THR A 308 12.84 -38.57 -12.73
N VAL A 309 12.62 -37.26 -12.85
CA VAL A 309 11.81 -36.45 -11.90
C VAL A 309 10.28 -36.65 -12.08
N GLY A 310 9.84 -37.30 -13.16
CA GLY A 310 8.42 -37.51 -13.47
C GLY A 310 7.81 -38.82 -12.97
N GLN A 311 8.51 -39.63 -12.17
CA GLN A 311 7.99 -40.93 -11.69
C GLN A 311 7.55 -40.95 -10.22
N ASP A 312 7.83 -39.93 -9.42
CA ASP A 312 7.50 -39.96 -7.98
C ASP A 312 6.01 -39.71 -7.68
N ASP A 313 5.26 -39.04 -8.56
CA ASP A 313 3.82 -38.81 -8.37
C ASP A 313 2.93 -40.01 -8.77
N ALA A 314 3.50 -41.06 -9.39
CA ALA A 314 2.75 -42.24 -9.80
C ALA A 314 2.79 -43.40 -8.78
N VAL A 315 3.69 -43.37 -7.80
CA VAL A 315 3.91 -44.49 -6.86
C VAL A 315 3.08 -44.35 -5.57
N GLU A 316 2.64 -43.14 -5.19
CA GLU A 316 1.74 -42.97 -4.02
C GLU A 316 0.29 -43.40 -4.28
N ALA A 317 -0.12 -43.56 -5.55
CA ALA A 317 -1.48 -44.00 -5.89
C ALA A 317 -1.68 -45.53 -5.81
N GLU A 318 -0.60 -46.33 -5.76
CA GLU A 318 -0.70 -47.80 -5.81
C GLU A 318 -0.50 -48.48 -4.43
N ILE A 319 -0.14 -47.73 -3.38
CA ILE A 319 0.13 -48.29 -2.03
C ILE A 319 -1.12 -48.27 -1.12
N VAL A 320 -2.23 -47.64 -1.53
CA VAL A 320 -3.42 -47.52 -0.67
C VAL A 320 -4.39 -48.72 -0.77
N ASP A 321 -4.21 -49.64 -1.74
CA ASP A 321 -5.19 -50.72 -1.99
C ASP A 321 -4.81 -52.11 -1.40
N GLU A 322 -3.70 -52.22 -0.65
CA GLU A 322 -3.24 -53.50 -0.06
C GLU A 322 -3.16 -53.48 1.48
N ALA A 323 -4.07 -52.76 2.15
CA ALA A 323 -4.11 -52.68 3.61
C ALA A 323 -5.46 -53.03 4.27
N ASP A 324 -6.43 -53.61 3.54
CA ASP A 324 -7.74 -53.99 4.12
C ASP A 324 -8.24 -55.40 3.71
N ALA A 325 -7.31 -56.35 3.59
CA ALA A 325 -7.65 -57.77 3.44
C ALA A 325 -6.70 -58.67 4.27
N ALA A 326 -6.84 -58.62 5.59
CA ALA A 326 -6.43 -59.71 6.51
C ALA A 326 -7.23 -59.67 7.82
#